data_AF-A0A9P0L2K8-F1
#
_entry.id   AF-A0A9P0L2K8-F1
#
_cell.length_a   1.000
_cell.length_b   1.000
_cell.length_c   1.000
_cell.angle_alpha   90.00
_cell.angle_beta   90.00
_cell.angle_gamma   90.00
#
_symmetry.space_group_name_H-M   'P 1'
#
loop_
_entity.id
_entity.type
_entity.pdbx_description
1 polymer ?
#
loop_
_entity_poly.entity_id
_entity_poly.type
_entity_poly.pdbx_seq_one_letter_code
_entity_poly.pdbx_strand_id
1 'polypeptide(L)'
;MNSSIVFRLKHKDVFTLIEKHNLYSVIEDMLTTFMDLDYKKTIALLLDKQPIPSGIVVEKLKSNKLHLYRFLDEYDKKNIKGKYHRELISLYAIFDRENKLLPFLKKSEHYPIQEALNICQKEKYYPEMVYLLGRMGDTKEALELIINELKDMQHAISFCQEHDDQDLWEDLINNCVDKPEFVTFLLQSIGTYVDPTVLVCKIKPDLEVPGLKNSLVKMLNQYNLQVSVQEGCKKILMADYFSLQKKLVRVHQKGFSVYEEVLCGACHRKLIDKGY
;
A
#
# COMPACT_ATOMS: atom_id res chain seq x y z
N MET A 1 -17.38 52.09 -9.48
CA MET A 1 -16.16 52.43 -10.24
C MET A 1 -14.88 51.75 -9.71
N ASN A 2 -14.97 50.71 -8.86
CA ASN A 2 -13.78 50.00 -8.34
C ASN A 2 -13.44 48.71 -9.10
N SER A 3 -14.33 48.23 -9.97
CA SER A 3 -14.14 47.00 -10.75
C SER A 3 -13.14 47.15 -11.90
N SER A 4 -12.88 48.39 -12.35
CA SER A 4 -12.03 48.70 -13.51
C SER A 4 -10.57 48.98 -13.17
N ILE A 5 -10.24 49.18 -11.89
CA ILE A 5 -8.84 49.37 -11.43
C ILE A 5 -8.14 48.03 -11.22
N VAL A 6 -8.86 47.02 -10.71
CA VAL A 6 -8.33 45.65 -10.56
C VAL A 6 -8.03 45.02 -11.93
N PHE A 7 -8.80 45.38 -12.95
CA PHE A 7 -8.63 44.85 -14.32
C PHE A 7 -7.46 45.47 -15.10
N ARG A 8 -6.87 46.59 -14.63
CA ARG A 8 -5.85 47.36 -15.37
C ARG A 8 -4.44 47.27 -14.82
N LEU A 9 -4.24 46.73 -13.62
CA LEU A 9 -2.91 46.47 -13.09
C LEU A 9 -2.42 45.13 -13.61
N LYS A 10 -1.46 45.16 -14.53
CA LYS A 10 -0.77 44.01 -15.09
C LYS A 10 -0.35 43.04 -13.98
N HIS A 11 -1.15 41.98 -13.80
CA HIS A 11 -0.90 40.55 -13.53
C HIS A 11 0.30 40.05 -12.67
N LYS A 12 1.23 40.88 -12.20
CA LYS A 12 2.34 40.51 -11.30
C LYS A 12 2.50 41.47 -10.13
N ASP A 13 2.18 42.75 -10.33
CA ASP A 13 2.43 43.77 -9.30
C ASP A 13 1.44 43.70 -8.14
N VAL A 14 0.23 43.19 -8.35
CA VAL A 14 -0.80 43.09 -7.31
C VAL A 14 -0.34 42.21 -6.14
N PHE A 15 0.30 41.08 -6.42
CA PHE A 15 0.85 40.20 -5.38
C PHE A 15 2.03 40.87 -4.64
N THR A 16 2.91 41.58 -5.36
CA THR A 16 4.01 42.33 -4.73
C THR A 16 3.52 43.53 -3.91
N LEU A 17 2.39 44.14 -4.29
CA LEU A 17 1.78 45.25 -3.55
C LEU A 17 1.14 44.75 -2.26
N ILE A 18 0.47 43.60 -2.32
CA ILE A 18 -0.13 42.98 -1.14
C ILE A 18 0.95 42.53 -0.15
N GLU A 19 2.07 41.99 -0.65
CA GLU A 19 3.23 41.66 0.19
C GLU A 19 3.90 42.88 0.83
N LYS A 20 3.93 44.02 0.13
CA LYS A 20 4.52 45.28 0.62
C LYS A 20 3.61 46.03 1.60
N HIS A 21 2.29 45.92 1.46
CA HIS A 21 1.32 46.69 2.24
C HIS A 21 0.50 45.87 3.24
N ASN A 22 0.77 44.57 3.41
CA ASN A 22 0.06 43.67 4.34
C ASN A 22 -1.48 43.72 4.21
N LEU A 23 -1.99 43.80 2.98
CA LEU A 23 -3.43 43.92 2.67
C LEU A 23 -4.14 42.55 2.68
N TYR A 24 -4.05 41.83 3.80
CA TYR A 24 -4.62 40.48 3.93
C TYR A 24 -6.16 40.46 4.00
N SER A 25 -6.79 41.55 4.44
CA SER A 25 -8.26 41.70 4.45
C SER A 25 -8.84 41.74 3.02
N VAL A 26 -8.14 42.38 2.08
CA VAL A 26 -8.54 42.45 0.67
C VAL A 26 -8.38 41.09 -0.03
N ILE A 27 -7.37 40.31 0.38
CA ILE A 27 -7.25 38.91 -0.07
C ILE A 27 -8.42 38.08 0.44
N GLU A 28 -8.84 38.28 1.70
CA GLU A 28 -9.94 37.55 2.29
C GLU A 28 -11.28 37.83 1.58
N ASP A 29 -11.51 39.07 1.15
CA ASP A 29 -12.74 39.50 0.48
C ASP A 29 -12.77 39.18 -1.03
N MET A 30 -11.62 39.19 -1.71
CA MET A 30 -11.50 38.88 -3.15
C MET A 30 -10.76 37.57 -3.42
N LEU A 31 -10.79 36.63 -2.48
CA LEU A 31 -10.06 35.36 -2.56
C LEU A 31 -10.37 34.57 -3.83
N THR A 32 -11.63 34.53 -4.24
CA THR A 32 -12.07 33.85 -5.46
C THR A 32 -11.45 34.50 -6.70
N THR A 33 -11.46 35.82 -6.79
CA THR A 33 -10.87 36.58 -7.90
C THR A 33 -9.35 36.40 -7.96
N PHE A 34 -8.66 36.35 -6.82
CA PHE A 34 -7.21 36.09 -6.79
C PHE A 34 -6.86 34.65 -7.21
N MET A 35 -7.68 33.69 -6.81
CA MET A 35 -7.52 32.29 -7.20
C MET A 35 -7.79 32.06 -8.70
N ASP A 36 -8.75 32.80 -9.28
CA ASP A 36 -9.00 32.83 -10.72
C ASP A 36 -7.81 33.47 -11.49
N LEU A 37 -7.16 34.48 -10.90
CA LEU A 37 -6.05 35.20 -11.52
C LEU A 37 -4.73 34.41 -11.52
N ASP A 38 -4.28 33.92 -10.36
CA ASP A 38 -3.09 33.08 -10.23
C ASP A 38 -3.15 32.24 -8.96
N TYR A 39 -3.71 31.03 -9.07
CA TYR A 39 -3.86 30.12 -7.94
C TYR A 39 -2.51 29.75 -7.29
N LYS A 40 -1.41 29.61 -8.06
CA LYS A 40 -0.12 29.17 -7.50
C LYS A 40 0.48 30.23 -6.58
N LYS A 41 0.50 31.49 -7.04
CA LYS A 41 1.01 32.60 -6.22
C LYS A 41 0.10 32.91 -5.03
N THR A 42 -1.21 32.85 -5.23
CA THR A 42 -2.18 33.08 -4.16
C THR A 42 -2.03 32.05 -3.04
N ILE A 43 -1.93 30.76 -3.40
CA ILE A 43 -1.75 29.68 -2.43
C ILE A 43 -0.38 29.76 -1.73
N ALA A 44 0.69 30.07 -2.45
CA ALA A 44 2.02 30.27 -1.85
C ALA A 44 1.99 31.39 -0.78
N LEU A 45 1.35 32.52 -1.09
CA LEU A 45 1.23 33.67 -0.19
C LEU A 45 0.38 33.34 1.06
N LEU A 46 -0.69 32.55 0.90
CA LEU A 46 -1.52 32.09 2.02
C LEU A 46 -0.79 31.09 2.93
N LEU A 47 0.05 30.23 2.35
CA LEU A 47 0.77 29.18 3.08
C LEU A 47 2.05 29.68 3.77
N ASP A 48 2.80 30.60 3.16
CA ASP A 48 4.13 31.01 3.65
C ASP A 48 4.08 32.00 4.81
N LYS A 49 3.09 32.92 4.82
CA LYS A 49 3.00 33.97 5.86
C LYS A 49 1.97 33.67 6.96
N GLN A 50 1.20 32.58 6.82
CA GLN A 50 0.04 32.22 7.66
C GLN A 50 -0.80 33.42 8.19
N PRO A 51 -1.23 34.37 7.34
CA PRO A 51 -2.00 35.52 7.82
C PRO A 51 -3.45 35.16 8.18
N ILE A 52 -3.98 34.05 7.66
CA ILE A 52 -5.39 33.67 7.78
C ILE A 52 -5.48 32.20 8.22
N PRO A 53 -6.28 31.86 9.24
CA PRO A 53 -6.54 30.47 9.62
C PRO A 53 -7.10 29.67 8.44
N SER A 54 -6.56 28.48 8.20
CA SER A 54 -6.98 27.58 7.11
C SER A 54 -8.47 27.25 7.11
N GLY A 55 -9.16 27.36 8.26
CA GLY A 55 -10.61 27.17 8.37
C GLY A 55 -11.42 28.21 7.61
N ILE A 56 -11.04 29.49 7.69
CA ILE A 56 -11.76 30.60 7.02
C ILE A 56 -11.59 30.50 5.50
N VAL A 57 -10.39 30.14 5.06
CA VAL A 57 -10.07 29.94 3.65
C VAL A 57 -10.90 28.79 3.06
N VAL A 58 -11.00 27.66 3.77
CA VAL A 58 -11.82 26.52 3.35
C VAL A 58 -13.30 26.90 3.29
N GLU A 59 -13.84 27.62 4.29
CA GLU A 59 -15.25 28.05 4.28
C GLU A 59 -15.60 28.97 3.11
N LYS A 60 -14.73 29.95 2.80
CA LYS A 60 -14.94 30.84 1.64
C LYS A 60 -14.77 30.11 0.30
N LEU A 61 -13.91 29.08 0.25
CA LEU A 61 -13.65 28.29 -0.96
C LEU A 61 -14.64 27.13 -1.17
N LYS A 62 -15.49 26.78 -0.19
CA LYS A 62 -16.54 25.75 -0.34
C LYS A 62 -17.46 26.01 -1.52
N SER A 63 -17.70 27.28 -1.86
CA SER A 63 -18.54 27.67 -3.00
C SER A 63 -17.93 27.28 -4.36
N ASN A 64 -16.60 27.08 -4.44
CA ASN A 64 -15.92 26.69 -5.68
C ASN A 64 -14.97 25.51 -5.47
N LYS A 65 -15.47 24.32 -5.79
CA LYS A 65 -14.79 23.03 -5.59
C LYS A 65 -13.41 22.96 -6.25
N LEU A 66 -13.20 23.61 -7.40
CA LEU A 66 -11.92 23.61 -8.11
C LEU A 66 -10.83 24.38 -7.35
N HIS A 67 -11.18 25.53 -6.79
CA HIS A 67 -10.26 26.35 -6.01
C HIS A 67 -9.95 25.73 -4.65
N LEU A 68 -10.96 25.10 -4.03
CA LEU A 68 -10.80 24.33 -2.82
C LEU A 68 -9.82 23.16 -3.04
N TYR A 69 -9.98 22.41 -4.13
CA TYR A 69 -9.07 21.34 -4.52
C TYR A 69 -7.61 21.82 -4.62
N ARG A 70 -7.37 22.89 -5.40
CA ARG A 70 -6.02 23.43 -5.61
C ARG A 70 -5.37 23.89 -4.29
N PHE A 71 -6.13 24.56 -3.44
CA PHE A 71 -5.64 25.03 -2.14
C PHE A 71 -5.28 23.86 -1.23
N LEU A 72 -6.15 22.85 -1.14
CA LEU A 72 -5.94 21.72 -0.24
C LEU A 72 -4.82 20.78 -0.73
N ASP A 73 -4.63 20.59 -2.05
CA ASP A 73 -3.52 19.80 -2.63
C ASP A 73 -2.15 20.39 -2.27
N GLU A 74 -2.02 21.72 -2.32
CA GLU A 74 -0.80 22.42 -1.91
C GLU A 74 -0.66 22.51 -0.38
N TYR A 75 -1.78 22.62 0.35
CA TYR A 75 -1.77 22.60 1.81
C TYR A 75 -1.27 21.25 2.33
N ASP A 76 -1.70 20.13 1.76
CA ASP A 76 -1.24 18.78 2.16
C ASP A 76 0.25 18.57 1.92
N LYS A 77 0.81 19.12 0.84
CA LYS A 77 2.26 19.08 0.56
C LYS A 77 3.08 19.78 1.64
N LYS A 78 2.57 20.88 2.22
CA LYS A 78 3.27 21.64 3.27
C LYS A 78 2.89 21.22 4.69
N ASN A 79 1.68 20.72 4.91
CA ASN A 79 1.15 20.37 6.23
C ASN A 79 0.50 18.98 6.22
N ILE A 80 1.27 17.97 6.64
CA ILE A 80 0.87 16.56 6.68
C ILE A 80 -0.14 16.26 7.83
N LYS A 81 -0.59 17.27 8.57
CA LYS A 81 -1.37 17.13 9.82
C LYS A 81 -2.82 16.62 9.66
N GLY A 82 -3.21 16.10 8.50
CA GLY A 82 -4.44 15.31 8.34
C GLY A 82 -5.78 16.05 8.42
N LYS A 83 -5.80 17.33 8.82
CA LYS A 83 -7.02 18.04 9.24
C LYS A 83 -8.13 18.09 8.17
N TYR A 84 -7.78 18.12 6.89
CA TYR A 84 -8.73 18.26 5.77
C TYR A 84 -8.74 17.04 4.83
N HIS A 85 -8.21 15.89 5.26
CA HIS A 85 -8.12 14.69 4.41
C HIS A 85 -9.48 14.16 3.97
N ARG A 86 -10.52 14.32 4.80
CA ARG A 86 -11.91 14.00 4.45
C ARG A 86 -12.40 14.77 3.23
N GLU A 87 -12.27 16.10 3.26
CA GLU A 87 -12.71 16.97 2.17
C GLU A 87 -11.85 16.74 0.92
N LEU A 88 -10.54 16.53 1.09
CA LEU A 88 -9.62 16.19 0.02
C LEU A 88 -10.03 14.94 -0.76
N ILE A 89 -10.43 13.86 -0.09
CA ILE A 89 -10.86 12.63 -0.77
C ILE A 89 -12.06 12.90 -1.68
N SER A 90 -13.05 13.65 -1.18
CA SER A 90 -14.22 14.01 -1.99
C SER A 90 -13.86 14.87 -3.21
N LEU A 91 -12.82 15.71 -3.08
CA LEU A 91 -12.35 16.57 -4.17
C LEU A 91 -11.47 15.81 -5.16
N TYR A 92 -10.57 14.94 -4.70
CA TYR A 92 -9.79 14.04 -5.56
C TYR A 92 -10.71 13.12 -6.37
N ALA A 93 -11.76 12.59 -5.73
CA ALA A 93 -12.78 11.79 -6.41
C ALA A 93 -13.48 12.53 -7.56
N ILE A 94 -13.56 13.88 -7.52
CA ILE A 94 -14.21 14.69 -8.55
C ILE A 94 -13.21 15.18 -9.62
N PHE A 95 -11.98 15.55 -9.22
CA PHE A 95 -11.05 16.27 -10.10
C PHE A 95 -9.84 15.48 -10.57
N ASP A 96 -9.33 14.52 -9.78
CA ASP A 96 -8.06 13.83 -10.07
C ASP A 96 -8.07 12.41 -9.47
N ARG A 97 -8.90 11.55 -10.08
CA ARG A 97 -9.09 10.14 -9.70
C ARG A 97 -7.80 9.33 -9.88
N GLU A 98 -7.40 9.10 -11.12
CA GLU A 98 -6.42 8.05 -11.46
C GLU A 98 -5.00 8.35 -10.97
N ASN A 99 -4.59 9.62 -10.97
CA ASN A 99 -3.20 9.99 -10.70
C ASN A 99 -2.91 10.37 -9.25
N LYS A 100 -3.94 10.75 -8.48
CA LYS A 100 -3.74 11.32 -7.14
C LYS A 100 -4.53 10.65 -6.04
N LEU A 101 -5.71 10.09 -6.33
CA LEU A 101 -6.53 9.47 -5.29
C LEU A 101 -5.82 8.25 -4.67
N LEU A 102 -5.41 7.28 -5.49
CA LEU A 102 -4.78 6.06 -4.98
C LEU A 102 -3.42 6.32 -4.28
N PRO A 103 -2.49 7.15 -4.82
CA PRO A 103 -1.27 7.52 -4.09
C PRO A 103 -1.54 8.27 -2.79
N PHE A 104 -2.57 9.13 -2.75
CA PHE A 104 -2.95 9.86 -1.54
C PHE A 104 -3.51 8.91 -0.47
N LEU A 105 -4.37 7.96 -0.85
CA LEU A 105 -4.90 6.94 0.04
C LEU A 105 -3.80 6.02 0.60
N LYS A 106 -2.74 5.78 -0.17
CA LYS A 106 -1.54 5.05 0.28
C LYS A 106 -0.65 5.85 1.22
N LYS A 107 -0.55 7.17 1.03
CA LYS A 107 0.32 8.05 1.82
C LYS A 107 -0.31 8.48 3.14
N SER A 108 -1.63 8.65 3.17
CA SER A 108 -2.34 9.15 4.34
C SER A 108 -2.96 8.04 5.18
N GLU A 109 -2.97 8.21 6.50
CA GLU A 109 -3.66 7.34 7.46
C GLU A 109 -4.76 8.05 8.26
N HIS A 110 -4.97 9.35 8.03
CA HIS A 110 -5.81 10.20 8.90
C HIS A 110 -7.22 10.46 8.33
N TYR A 111 -7.72 9.59 7.45
CA TYR A 111 -9.03 9.77 6.84
C TYR A 111 -10.05 8.68 7.24
N PRO A 112 -11.35 9.02 7.28
CA PRO A 112 -12.39 8.02 7.54
C PRO A 112 -12.54 7.08 6.33
N ILE A 113 -12.01 5.86 6.46
CA ILE A 113 -11.96 4.84 5.40
C ILE A 113 -13.37 4.50 4.88
N GLN A 114 -14.35 4.35 5.78
CA GLN A 114 -15.75 4.03 5.42
C GLN A 114 -16.40 5.10 4.54
N GLU A 115 -16.15 6.39 4.81
CA GLU A 115 -16.70 7.47 3.99
C GLU A 115 -16.03 7.52 2.62
N ALA A 116 -14.71 7.30 2.57
CA ALA A 116 -13.98 7.19 1.32
C ALA A 116 -14.53 6.04 0.47
N LEU A 117 -14.79 4.90 1.09
CA LEU A 117 -15.37 3.72 0.45
C LEU A 117 -16.79 4.00 -0.08
N ASN A 118 -17.65 4.67 0.69
CA ASN A 118 -18.99 5.07 0.24
C ASN A 118 -18.94 5.99 -0.99
N ILE A 119 -17.99 6.92 -1.05
CA ILE A 119 -17.79 7.79 -2.23
C ILE A 119 -17.35 6.95 -3.42
N CYS A 120 -16.36 6.06 -3.21
CA CYS A 120 -15.84 5.20 -4.26
C CYS A 120 -16.89 4.21 -4.78
N GLN A 121 -17.78 3.69 -3.92
CA GLN A 121 -18.89 2.82 -4.31
C GLN A 121 -19.91 3.53 -5.20
N LYS A 122 -20.27 4.78 -4.87
CA LYS A 122 -21.24 5.57 -5.65
C LYS A 122 -20.75 5.82 -7.07
N GLU A 123 -19.47 6.14 -7.21
CA GLU A 123 -18.84 6.47 -8.49
C GLU A 123 -18.19 5.24 -9.17
N LYS A 124 -18.26 4.06 -8.56
CA LYS A 124 -17.70 2.78 -9.04
C LYS A 124 -16.19 2.80 -9.28
N TYR A 125 -15.44 3.26 -8.29
CA TYR A 125 -13.97 3.33 -8.33
C TYR A 125 -13.33 2.04 -7.82
N TYR A 126 -13.34 1.00 -8.67
CA TYR A 126 -12.92 -0.36 -8.27
C TYR A 126 -11.49 -0.48 -7.74
N PRO A 127 -10.43 0.09 -8.38
CA PRO A 127 -9.06 -0.05 -7.87
C PRO A 127 -8.87 0.55 -6.47
N GLU A 128 -9.51 1.70 -6.20
CA GLU A 128 -9.48 2.38 -4.91
C GLU A 128 -10.33 1.64 -3.87
N MET A 129 -11.47 1.09 -4.26
CA MET A 129 -12.30 0.25 -3.38
C MET A 129 -11.54 -0.99 -2.91
N VAL A 130 -10.84 -1.69 -3.80
CA VAL A 130 -10.01 -2.85 -3.46
C VAL A 130 -8.94 -2.47 -2.44
N TYR A 131 -8.26 -1.35 -2.65
CA TYR A 131 -7.25 -0.85 -1.70
C TYR A 131 -7.86 -0.52 -0.33
N LEU A 132 -9.02 0.16 -0.29
CA LEU A 132 -9.70 0.53 0.95
C LEU A 132 -10.21 -0.71 1.70
N LEU A 133 -10.82 -1.68 1.01
CA LEU A 133 -11.30 -2.93 1.58
C LEU A 133 -10.15 -3.79 2.12
N GLY A 134 -9.04 -3.90 1.38
CA GLY A 134 -7.83 -4.57 1.87
C GLY A 134 -7.28 -3.94 3.16
N ARG A 135 -7.36 -2.61 3.30
CA ARG A 135 -6.99 -1.90 4.54
C ARG A 135 -8.00 -2.10 5.68
N MET A 136 -9.28 -2.30 5.37
CA MET A 136 -10.32 -2.60 6.38
C MET A 136 -10.24 -4.05 6.87
N GLY A 137 -9.59 -4.93 6.12
CA GLY A 137 -9.56 -6.37 6.38
C GLY A 137 -10.69 -7.14 5.71
N ASP A 138 -11.52 -6.46 4.91
CA ASP A 138 -12.62 -7.06 4.15
C ASP A 138 -12.09 -7.65 2.82
N THR A 139 -11.18 -8.61 2.95
CA THR A 139 -10.44 -9.21 1.83
C THR A 139 -11.32 -9.99 0.87
N LYS A 140 -12.43 -10.58 1.34
CA LYS A 140 -13.39 -11.33 0.51
C LYS A 140 -14.12 -10.43 -0.48
N GLU A 141 -14.70 -9.32 0.00
CA GLU A 141 -15.36 -8.35 -0.87
C GLU A 141 -14.36 -7.70 -1.84
N ALA A 142 -13.13 -7.42 -1.37
CA ALA A 142 -12.07 -6.91 -2.23
C ALA A 142 -11.77 -7.89 -3.38
N LEU A 143 -11.62 -9.18 -3.06
CA LEU A 143 -11.35 -10.22 -4.05
C LEU A 143 -12.50 -10.37 -5.05
N GLU A 144 -13.75 -10.38 -4.58
CA GLU A 144 -14.93 -10.43 -5.47
C GLU A 144 -14.95 -9.25 -6.44
N LEU A 145 -14.62 -8.04 -5.99
CA LEU A 145 -14.53 -6.87 -6.87
C LEU A 145 -13.42 -7.01 -7.91
N ILE A 146 -12.26 -7.57 -7.54
CA ILE A 146 -11.17 -7.82 -8.51
C ILE A 146 -11.63 -8.83 -9.57
N ILE A 147 -12.26 -9.94 -9.17
CA ILE A 147 -12.65 -11.01 -10.08
C ILE A 147 -13.81 -10.59 -10.99
N ASN A 148 -14.84 -9.97 -10.44
CA ASN A 148 -16.09 -9.68 -11.17
C ASN A 148 -16.01 -8.39 -11.98
N GLU A 149 -15.47 -7.32 -11.39
CA GLU A 149 -15.51 -5.98 -11.98
C GLU A 149 -14.23 -5.65 -12.73
N LEU A 150 -13.05 -5.82 -12.09
CA LEU A 150 -11.77 -5.57 -12.75
C LEU A 150 -11.41 -6.66 -13.77
N LYS A 151 -11.83 -7.90 -13.50
CA LYS A 151 -11.46 -9.10 -14.28
C LYS A 151 -9.95 -9.25 -14.48
N ASP A 152 -9.18 -8.69 -13.55
CA ASP A 152 -7.72 -8.71 -13.58
C ASP A 152 -7.21 -9.85 -12.69
N MET A 153 -6.87 -10.95 -13.35
CA MET A 153 -6.40 -12.16 -12.67
C MET A 153 -5.00 -12.01 -12.08
N GLN A 154 -4.13 -11.21 -12.69
CA GLN A 154 -2.79 -10.97 -12.15
C GLN A 154 -2.88 -10.22 -10.83
N HIS A 155 -3.72 -9.19 -10.79
CA HIS A 155 -4.02 -8.47 -9.55
C HIS A 155 -4.63 -9.40 -8.49
N ALA A 156 -5.62 -10.24 -8.85
CA ALA A 156 -6.25 -11.15 -7.90
C ALA A 156 -5.23 -12.09 -7.24
N ILE A 157 -4.30 -12.65 -8.03
CA ILE A 157 -3.22 -13.51 -7.52
C ILE A 157 -2.26 -12.74 -6.62
N SER A 158 -1.82 -11.55 -7.02
CA SER A 158 -0.95 -10.71 -6.19
C SER A 158 -1.64 -10.33 -4.87
N PHE A 159 -2.94 -10.06 -4.89
CA PHE A 159 -3.72 -9.78 -3.69
C PHE A 159 -3.79 -10.99 -2.75
N CYS A 160 -4.08 -12.19 -3.26
CA CYS A 160 -4.05 -13.42 -2.46
C CYS A 160 -2.63 -13.72 -1.91
N GLN A 161 -1.58 -13.43 -2.67
CA GLN A 161 -0.18 -13.59 -2.22
C GLN A 161 0.19 -12.61 -1.10
N GLU A 162 -0.25 -11.36 -1.18
CA GLU A 162 0.04 -10.34 -0.15
C GLU A 162 -0.65 -10.66 1.18
N HIS A 163 -1.84 -11.26 1.14
CA HIS A 163 -2.62 -11.60 2.33
C HIS A 163 -2.35 -13.00 2.90
N ASP A 164 -1.73 -13.91 2.13
CA ASP A 164 -1.33 -15.27 2.54
C ASP A 164 -2.43 -16.07 3.28
N ASP A 165 -3.67 -15.95 2.80
CA ASP A 165 -4.85 -16.58 3.41
C ASP A 165 -5.40 -17.71 2.53
N GLN A 166 -5.52 -18.91 3.10
CA GLN A 166 -6.05 -20.09 2.41
C GLN A 166 -7.52 -19.92 2.00
N ASP A 167 -8.33 -19.25 2.81
CA ASP A 167 -9.76 -19.06 2.51
C ASP A 167 -9.93 -18.18 1.26
N LEU A 168 -9.08 -17.15 1.09
CA LEU A 168 -9.07 -16.31 -0.11
C LEU A 168 -8.67 -17.09 -1.36
N TRP A 169 -7.70 -18.01 -1.24
CA TRP A 169 -7.34 -18.88 -2.35
C TRP A 169 -8.48 -19.81 -2.72
N GLU A 170 -9.21 -20.36 -1.75
CA GLU A 170 -10.38 -21.19 -2.02
C GLU A 170 -11.50 -20.40 -2.70
N ASP A 171 -11.76 -19.16 -2.25
CA ASP A 171 -12.74 -18.25 -2.84
C ASP A 171 -12.35 -17.87 -4.29
N LEU A 172 -11.07 -17.59 -4.55
CA LEU A 172 -10.54 -17.35 -5.90
C LEU A 172 -10.77 -18.57 -6.80
N ILE A 173 -10.44 -19.77 -6.31
CA ILE A 173 -10.59 -21.02 -7.06
C ILE A 173 -12.07 -21.26 -7.38
N ASN A 174 -12.96 -21.15 -6.39
CA ASN A 174 -14.40 -21.38 -6.57
C ASN A 174 -14.98 -20.45 -7.65
N ASN A 175 -14.59 -19.18 -7.66
CA ASN A 175 -15.05 -18.21 -8.66
C ASN A 175 -14.45 -18.45 -10.07
N CYS A 176 -13.27 -19.06 -10.15
CA CYS A 176 -12.55 -19.27 -11.40
C CYS A 176 -12.87 -20.61 -12.08
N VAL A 177 -13.33 -21.62 -11.34
CA VAL A 177 -13.70 -22.95 -11.87
C VAL A 177 -14.77 -22.89 -12.96
N ASP A 178 -15.66 -21.90 -12.93
CA ASP A 178 -16.70 -21.75 -13.95
C ASP A 178 -16.20 -21.14 -15.27
N LYS A 179 -14.95 -20.67 -15.35
CA LYS A 179 -14.38 -20.01 -16.53
C LYS A 179 -13.07 -20.69 -16.98
N PRO A 180 -13.04 -21.39 -18.14
CA PRO A 180 -11.91 -22.23 -18.54
C PRO A 180 -10.60 -21.46 -18.83
N GLU A 181 -10.70 -20.21 -19.29
CA GLU A 181 -9.54 -19.33 -19.52
C GLU A 181 -8.78 -19.04 -18.21
N PHE A 182 -9.54 -18.82 -17.13
CA PHE A 182 -9.04 -18.51 -15.80
C PHE A 182 -8.41 -19.73 -15.12
N VAL A 183 -9.00 -20.92 -15.29
CA VAL A 183 -8.42 -22.18 -14.81
C VAL A 183 -7.02 -22.40 -15.40
N THR A 184 -6.84 -22.14 -16.70
CA THR A 184 -5.55 -22.35 -17.37
C THR A 184 -4.46 -21.43 -16.82
N PHE A 185 -4.80 -20.17 -16.55
CA PHE A 185 -3.86 -19.18 -16.03
C PHE A 185 -3.54 -19.42 -14.54
N LEU A 186 -4.54 -19.80 -13.73
CA LEU A 186 -4.32 -20.21 -12.34
C LEU A 186 -3.40 -21.42 -12.27
N LEU A 187 -3.63 -22.46 -13.07
CA LEU A 187 -2.78 -23.65 -13.10
C LEU A 187 -1.30 -23.35 -13.37
N GLN A 188 -1.00 -22.31 -14.13
CA GLN A 188 0.37 -21.90 -14.43
C GLN A 188 1.01 -21.07 -13.31
N SER A 189 0.19 -20.38 -12.50
CA SER A 189 0.66 -19.38 -11.54
C SER A 189 0.56 -19.83 -10.08
N ILE A 190 -0.32 -20.80 -9.76
CA ILE A 190 -0.64 -21.21 -8.38
C ILE A 190 0.34 -22.25 -7.83
N GLY A 191 1.09 -22.95 -8.69
CA GLY A 191 1.88 -24.14 -8.33
C GLY A 191 2.94 -23.92 -7.25
N THR A 192 3.29 -22.67 -6.96
CA THR A 192 4.24 -22.28 -5.90
C THR A 192 3.59 -21.99 -4.54
N TYR A 193 2.27 -21.77 -4.49
CA TYR A 193 1.59 -21.22 -3.31
C TYR A 193 0.49 -22.14 -2.76
N VAL A 194 -0.25 -22.83 -3.64
CA VAL A 194 -1.37 -23.68 -3.25
C VAL A 194 -1.15 -25.07 -3.83
N ASP A 195 -1.56 -26.10 -3.07
CA ASP A 195 -1.52 -27.48 -3.56
C ASP A 195 -2.36 -27.59 -4.84
N PRO A 196 -1.73 -27.93 -5.98
CA PRO A 196 -2.42 -28.02 -7.26
C PRO A 196 -3.54 -29.08 -7.27
N THR A 197 -3.50 -30.05 -6.35
CA THR A 197 -4.56 -31.06 -6.22
C THR A 197 -5.91 -30.45 -5.86
N VAL A 198 -5.94 -29.39 -5.05
CA VAL A 198 -7.18 -28.69 -4.65
C VAL A 198 -7.89 -28.12 -5.88
N LEU A 199 -7.12 -27.56 -6.81
CA LEU A 199 -7.65 -26.98 -8.03
C LEU A 199 -8.09 -28.08 -9.01
N VAL A 200 -7.29 -29.13 -9.19
CA VAL A 200 -7.62 -30.25 -10.07
C VAL A 200 -8.89 -30.98 -9.63
N CYS A 201 -9.08 -31.19 -8.32
CA CYS A 201 -10.26 -31.85 -7.78
C CYS A 201 -11.55 -31.03 -7.93
N LYS A 202 -11.45 -29.69 -8.04
CA LYS A 202 -12.61 -28.80 -8.20
C LYS A 202 -13.03 -28.59 -9.68
N ILE A 203 -12.23 -29.01 -10.66
CA ILE A 203 -12.59 -28.90 -12.07
C ILE A 203 -13.73 -29.88 -12.40
N LYS A 204 -14.84 -29.35 -12.93
CA LYS A 204 -15.97 -30.17 -13.41
C LYS A 204 -15.53 -31.03 -14.61
N PRO A 205 -15.93 -32.32 -14.68
CA PRO A 205 -15.47 -33.24 -15.72
C PRO A 205 -15.91 -32.85 -17.15
N ASP A 206 -17.01 -32.10 -17.28
CA ASP A 206 -17.55 -31.65 -18.57
C ASP A 206 -16.97 -30.31 -19.06
N LEU A 207 -15.99 -29.74 -18.34
CA LEU A 207 -15.39 -28.45 -18.69
C LEU A 207 -14.23 -28.62 -19.69
N GLU A 208 -14.43 -28.17 -20.93
CA GLU A 208 -13.36 -28.10 -21.93
C GLU A 208 -12.39 -26.96 -21.59
N VAL A 209 -11.30 -27.28 -20.89
CA VAL A 209 -10.22 -26.34 -20.58
C VAL A 209 -9.14 -26.41 -21.67
N PRO A 210 -8.99 -25.38 -22.52
CA PRO A 210 -8.00 -25.39 -23.59
C PRO A 210 -6.58 -25.40 -23.03
N GLY A 211 -5.74 -26.32 -23.50
CA GLY A 211 -4.33 -26.38 -23.07
C GLY A 211 -4.08 -26.94 -21.67
N LEU A 212 -5.10 -27.51 -21.02
CA LEU A 212 -5.01 -28.10 -19.67
C LEU A 212 -3.81 -29.06 -19.53
N LYS A 213 -3.64 -29.98 -20.49
CA LYS A 213 -2.53 -30.94 -20.49
C LYS A 213 -1.16 -30.25 -20.41
N ASN A 214 -0.95 -29.20 -21.20
CA ASN A 214 0.33 -28.49 -21.23
C ASN A 214 0.57 -27.70 -19.94
N SER A 215 -0.48 -27.06 -19.41
CA SER A 215 -0.41 -26.35 -18.12
C SER A 215 -0.14 -27.32 -16.96
N LEU A 216 -0.78 -28.49 -16.93
CA LEU A 216 -0.53 -29.53 -15.92
C LEU A 216 0.89 -30.08 -15.99
N VAL A 217 1.40 -30.38 -17.18
CA VAL A 217 2.77 -30.88 -17.35
C VAL A 217 3.78 -29.82 -16.88
N LYS A 218 3.58 -28.54 -17.23
CA LYS A 218 4.43 -27.45 -16.75
C LYS A 218 4.40 -27.32 -15.23
N MET A 219 3.20 -27.31 -14.64
CA MET A 219 3.01 -27.20 -13.21
C MET A 219 3.66 -28.37 -12.46
N LEU A 220 3.43 -29.62 -12.91
CA LEU A 220 4.03 -30.81 -12.29
C LEU A 220 5.56 -30.77 -12.38
N ASN A 221 6.12 -30.31 -13.51
CA ASN A 221 7.57 -30.14 -13.64
C ASN A 221 8.11 -29.06 -12.70
N GLN A 222 7.42 -27.93 -12.56
CA GLN A 222 7.80 -26.87 -11.60
C GLN A 222 7.75 -27.37 -10.16
N TYR A 223 6.69 -28.09 -9.79
CA TYR A 223 6.54 -28.68 -8.47
C TYR A 223 7.64 -29.72 -8.18
N ASN A 224 7.91 -30.63 -9.14
CA ASN A 224 9.00 -31.60 -9.00
C ASN A 224 10.37 -30.94 -8.82
N LEU A 225 10.64 -29.85 -9.56
CA LEU A 225 11.86 -29.06 -9.38
C LEU A 225 11.92 -28.44 -7.98
N GLN A 226 10.82 -27.86 -7.49
CA GLN A 226 10.74 -27.28 -6.15
C GLN A 226 11.02 -28.31 -5.06
N VAL A 227 10.38 -29.49 -5.13
CA VAL A 227 10.62 -30.61 -4.20
C VAL A 227 12.08 -31.06 -4.26
N SER A 228 12.66 -31.21 -5.46
CA SER A 228 14.06 -31.60 -5.63
C SER A 228 15.03 -30.61 -4.98
N VAL A 229 14.79 -29.30 -5.14
CA VAL A 229 15.56 -28.24 -4.49
C VAL A 229 15.42 -28.32 -2.97
N GLN A 230 14.19 -28.45 -2.47
CA GLN A 230 13.91 -28.55 -1.03
C GLN A 230 14.61 -29.76 -0.39
N GLU A 231 14.60 -30.92 -1.07
CA GLU A 231 15.34 -32.10 -0.63
C GLU A 231 16.85 -31.88 -0.62
N GLY A 232 17.40 -31.21 -1.65
CA GLY A 232 18.80 -30.81 -1.71
C GLY A 232 19.19 -29.93 -0.52
N CYS A 233 18.41 -28.88 -0.26
CA CYS A 233 18.60 -27.98 0.89
C CYS A 233 18.50 -28.74 2.22
N LYS A 234 17.52 -29.65 2.36
CA LYS A 234 17.35 -30.47 3.57
C LYS A 234 18.58 -31.36 3.81
N LYS A 235 19.12 -32.00 2.77
CA LYS A 235 20.33 -32.83 2.88
C LYS A 235 21.55 -32.02 3.32
N ILE A 236 21.74 -30.83 2.74
CA ILE A 236 22.83 -29.91 3.12
C ILE A 236 22.67 -29.47 4.57
N LEU A 237 21.48 -29.01 4.95
CA LEU A 237 21.19 -28.53 6.30
C LEU A 237 21.38 -29.64 7.34
N MET A 238 20.96 -30.86 7.04
CA MET A 238 21.21 -32.02 7.92
C MET A 238 22.71 -32.32 8.05
N ALA A 239 23.46 -32.32 6.95
CA ALA A 239 24.90 -32.54 6.97
C ALA A 239 25.62 -31.47 7.80
N ASP A 240 25.26 -30.20 7.61
CA ASP A 240 25.80 -29.06 8.35
C ASP A 240 25.48 -29.16 9.84
N TYR A 241 24.23 -29.46 10.19
CA TYR A 241 23.80 -29.70 11.56
C TYR A 241 24.64 -30.78 12.24
N PHE A 242 24.81 -31.95 11.61
CA PHE A 242 25.65 -33.01 12.17
C PHE A 242 27.13 -32.61 12.26
N SER A 243 27.64 -31.84 11.30
CA SER A 243 29.03 -31.36 11.31
C SER A 243 29.29 -30.39 12.47
N LEU A 244 28.36 -29.46 12.71
CA LEU A 244 28.41 -28.49 13.80
C LEU A 244 28.27 -29.18 15.14
N GLN A 245 27.34 -30.13 15.25
CA GLN A 245 27.17 -30.92 16.47
C GLN A 245 28.44 -31.71 16.81
N LYS A 246 29.07 -32.37 15.82
CA LYS A 246 30.36 -33.05 16.02
C LYS A 246 31.47 -32.09 16.44
N LYS A 247 31.53 -30.89 15.86
CA LYS A 247 32.51 -29.85 16.26
C LYS A 247 32.28 -29.40 17.71
N LEU A 248 31.04 -29.14 18.09
CA LEU A 248 30.67 -28.71 19.44
C LEU A 248 31.06 -29.77 20.47
N VAL A 249 30.72 -31.04 20.22
CA VAL A 249 31.10 -32.16 21.10
C VAL A 249 32.61 -32.28 21.23
N ARG A 250 33.36 -32.19 20.12
CA ARG A 250 34.84 -32.21 20.16
C ARG A 250 35.42 -31.06 20.97
N VAL A 251 34.85 -29.85 20.86
CA VAL A 251 35.32 -28.69 21.65
C VAL A 251 35.02 -28.88 23.13
N HIS A 252 33.85 -29.38 23.48
CA HIS A 252 33.49 -29.65 24.89
C HIS A 252 34.30 -30.80 25.52
N GLN A 253 34.69 -31.80 24.72
CA GLN A 253 35.51 -32.93 25.19
C GLN A 253 37.01 -32.64 25.19
N LYS A 254 37.45 -31.52 24.60
CA LYS A 254 38.87 -31.13 24.65
C LYS A 254 39.18 -30.63 26.06
N GLY A 255 40.28 -31.15 26.63
CA GLY A 255 40.89 -30.54 27.80
C GLY A 255 41.34 -29.12 27.46
N PHE A 256 41.09 -28.18 28.37
CA PHE A 256 41.60 -26.82 28.27
C PHE A 256 42.60 -26.58 29.41
N SER A 257 43.66 -25.82 29.14
CA SER A 257 44.66 -25.50 30.17
C SER A 257 44.07 -24.48 31.13
N VAL A 258 44.02 -24.83 32.41
CA VAL A 258 43.46 -23.98 33.48
C VAL A 258 44.61 -23.32 34.22
N TYR A 259 44.60 -21.99 34.29
CA TYR A 259 45.46 -21.19 35.17
C TYR A 259 44.68 -20.77 36.43
N GLU A 260 45.36 -20.36 37.51
CA GLU A 260 44.73 -20.06 38.81
C GLU A 260 43.63 -18.97 38.77
N GLU A 261 43.60 -18.16 37.71
CA GLU A 261 42.64 -17.08 37.53
C GLU A 261 41.41 -17.46 36.69
N VAL A 262 41.34 -18.69 36.17
CA VAL A 262 40.24 -19.08 35.27
C VAL A 262 38.95 -19.36 36.05
N LEU A 263 37.91 -18.61 35.71
CA LEU A 263 36.55 -18.78 36.18
C LEU A 263 35.75 -19.68 35.24
N CYS A 264 34.86 -20.50 35.79
CA CYS A 264 33.92 -21.29 35.02
C CYS A 264 32.98 -20.38 34.21
N GLY A 265 32.87 -20.59 32.91
CA GLY A 265 31.98 -19.80 32.04
C GLY A 265 30.47 -19.96 32.30
N ALA A 266 30.05 -20.99 33.06
CA ALA A 266 28.64 -21.25 33.36
C ALA A 266 28.21 -20.78 34.76
N CYS A 267 29.09 -20.89 35.77
CA CYS A 267 28.77 -20.54 37.16
C CYS A 267 29.69 -19.48 37.77
N HIS A 268 30.65 -18.96 37.00
CA HIS A 268 31.61 -17.91 37.37
C HIS A 268 32.42 -18.18 38.65
N ARG A 269 32.54 -19.45 39.07
CA ARG A 269 33.40 -19.86 40.20
C ARG A 269 34.81 -20.18 39.73
N LYS A 270 35.81 -19.96 40.58
CA LYS A 270 37.21 -20.35 40.31
C LYS A 270 37.30 -21.86 40.14
N LEU A 271 38.01 -22.30 39.10
CA LEU A 271 38.16 -23.71 38.77
C LEU A 271 39.26 -24.41 39.59
N ILE A 272 40.21 -23.64 40.11
CA ILE A 272 41.27 -24.12 41.01
C ILE A 272 41.06 -23.39 42.33
N ASP A 273 40.65 -24.14 43.37
CA ASP A 273 40.60 -23.63 44.74
C ASP A 273 41.84 -24.14 45.47
N LYS A 274 42.73 -23.23 45.89
CA LYS A 274 43.90 -23.58 46.69
C LYS A 274 43.42 -23.93 48.09
N GLY A 275 43.18 -25.21 48.33
CA GLY A 275 43.01 -25.75 49.68
C GLY A 275 44.29 -25.51 50.48
N TYR A 276 44.18 -24.74 51.56
CA TYR A 276 45.18 -24.63 52.61
C TYR A 276 45.14 -25.86 53.53
#